data_AF-A0A2U8WQ53-F1
#
_entry.id   AF-A0A2U8WQ53-F1
#
_cell.length_a   1.000
_cell.length_b   1.000
_cell.length_c   1.000
_cell.angle_alpha   90.00
_cell.angle_beta   90.00
_cell.angle_gamma   90.00
#
_symmetry.space_group_name_H-M   'P 1'
#
loop_
_entity.id
_entity.type
_entity.pdbx_description
1 polymer ?
#
loop_
_entity_poly.entity_id
_entity_poly.type
_entity_poly.pdbx_seq_one_letter_code
_entity_poly.pdbx_strand_id
1 'polypeptide(L)'
;MHDRPTSPPPRATASAPSRPGPDPTDAPPRPRRRGGQKAARLIDRAALARDYQDGASTVDLARRHDVSTKTISTLLKAAGIRPRSVAEARQVRTRNAWLTLPKPEPIKDRPEITDVVGVVHRATLRIPTAFGFDILRGPPLGGSGNGIILTRELVAHLEQHRLHPGACGLPLSPASLTRLRRRLTLDWHADNQDWWQERREDLATAETKDFAARHGADPAIVNHVRRRFHGRRREPRDTWLDAAARDLILSPTLSLAQIALRLGISRAYVSELRAELRTGRRKPDARRTRRAEGAPSRPTKV
;
A
#
# COMPACT_ATOMS: atom_id res chain seq x y z
N MET A 1 37.79 21.23 9.82
CA MET A 1 36.55 22.03 9.83
C MET A 1 36.18 22.26 8.37
N HIS A 2 35.22 21.50 7.85
CA HIS A 2 34.77 21.64 6.47
C HIS A 2 33.40 22.33 6.48
N ASP A 3 33.38 23.55 5.93
CA ASP A 3 32.16 24.30 5.67
C ASP A 3 31.23 23.49 4.76
N ARG A 4 30.02 23.24 5.23
CA ARG A 4 28.95 22.71 4.38
C ARG A 4 28.39 23.87 3.56
N PRO A 5 28.27 23.73 2.23
CA PRO A 5 27.63 24.75 1.42
C PRO A 5 26.14 24.84 1.79
N THR A 6 25.74 26.02 2.23
CA THR A 6 24.35 26.39 2.53
C THR A 6 23.55 26.30 1.23
N SER A 7 22.58 25.38 1.17
CA SER A 7 21.65 25.33 0.05
C SER A 7 20.78 26.59 0.02
N PRO A 8 20.57 27.21 -1.16
CA PRO A 8 19.71 28.37 -1.28
C PRO A 8 18.26 28.00 -0.94
N PRO A 9 17.49 28.93 -0.32
CA PRO A 9 16.09 28.69 -0.01
C PRO A 9 15.27 28.48 -1.30
N PRO A 10 14.23 27.64 -1.25
CA PRO A 10 13.35 27.44 -2.40
C PRO A 10 12.65 28.75 -2.78
N ARG A 11 12.68 29.08 -4.08
CA ARG A 11 11.89 30.20 -4.65
C ARG A 11 10.41 30.00 -4.32
N ALA A 12 9.81 30.99 -3.67
CA ALA A 12 8.38 31.08 -3.49
C ALA A 12 7.69 31.10 -4.86
N THR A 13 7.03 30.00 -5.22
CA THR A 13 6.12 29.97 -6.36
C THR A 13 4.85 30.73 -5.95
N ALA A 14 4.55 31.81 -6.69
CA ALA A 14 3.31 32.55 -6.52
C ALA A 14 2.12 31.58 -6.68
N SER A 15 1.30 31.47 -5.63
CA SER A 15 0.05 30.71 -5.63
C SER A 15 -0.85 31.21 -6.76
N ALA A 16 -1.04 30.39 -7.78
CA ALA A 16 -2.08 30.62 -8.77
C ALA A 16 -3.46 30.58 -8.09
N PRO A 17 -4.41 31.45 -8.50
CA PRO A 17 -5.76 31.44 -7.96
C PRO A 17 -6.42 30.07 -8.20
N SER A 18 -6.92 29.47 -7.12
CA SER A 18 -7.67 28.22 -7.13
C SER A 18 -8.82 28.30 -8.12
N ARG A 19 -8.77 27.51 -9.20
CA ARG A 19 -9.93 27.30 -10.07
C ARG A 19 -11.06 26.68 -9.24
N PRO A 20 -12.31 27.18 -9.34
CA PRO A 20 -13.45 26.53 -8.72
C PRO A 20 -13.55 25.08 -9.23
N GLY A 21 -13.62 24.12 -8.31
CA GLY A 21 -13.76 22.71 -8.65
C GLY A 21 -15.06 22.47 -9.42
N PRO A 22 -15.10 21.51 -10.36
CA PRO A 22 -16.31 21.19 -11.10
C PRO A 22 -17.42 20.77 -10.13
N ASP A 23 -18.61 21.30 -10.38
CA ASP A 23 -19.84 21.01 -9.64
C ASP A 23 -20.04 19.47 -9.58
N PRO A 24 -20.19 18.86 -8.39
CA PRO A 24 -20.36 17.41 -8.24
C PRO A 24 -21.60 16.86 -8.94
N THR A 25 -22.48 17.74 -9.44
CA THR A 25 -23.71 17.41 -10.15
C THR A 25 -23.47 17.16 -11.66
N ASP A 26 -22.32 17.55 -12.20
CA ASP A 26 -21.98 17.44 -13.63
C ASP A 26 -21.09 16.23 -13.99
N ALA A 27 -20.83 15.33 -13.04
CA ALA A 27 -20.11 14.10 -13.34
C ALA A 27 -20.99 13.21 -14.26
N PRO A 28 -20.57 12.92 -15.51
CA PRO A 28 -21.37 12.10 -16.41
C PRO A 28 -21.66 10.77 -15.71
N PRO A 29 -22.91 10.25 -15.79
CA PRO A 29 -23.28 9.01 -15.16
C PRO A 29 -22.31 7.92 -15.61
N ARG A 30 -21.61 7.30 -14.65
CA ARG A 30 -20.68 6.20 -14.94
C ARG A 30 -21.41 5.22 -15.85
N PRO A 31 -20.91 4.96 -17.08
CA PRO A 31 -21.64 4.15 -18.04
C PRO A 31 -21.96 2.81 -17.40
N ARG A 32 -23.26 2.52 -17.24
CA ARG A 32 -23.72 1.23 -16.76
C ARG A 32 -23.17 0.19 -17.74
N ARG A 33 -22.17 -0.60 -17.32
CA ARG A 33 -21.51 -1.66 -18.09
C ARG A 33 -22.50 -2.79 -18.44
N ARG A 34 -23.51 -2.52 -19.26
CA ARG A 34 -24.44 -3.53 -19.82
C ARG A 34 -23.86 -4.25 -21.05
N GLY A 35 -22.69 -3.83 -21.55
CA GLY A 35 -22.03 -4.42 -22.73
C GLY A 35 -21.21 -5.70 -22.49
N GLY A 36 -21.02 -6.14 -21.24
CA GLY A 36 -20.04 -7.19 -20.92
C GLY A 36 -20.30 -8.57 -21.53
N GLN A 37 -21.56 -8.91 -21.84
CA GLN A 37 -21.87 -10.22 -22.43
C GLN A 37 -21.54 -10.31 -23.92
N LYS A 38 -21.70 -9.22 -24.69
CA LYS A 38 -21.36 -9.20 -26.12
C LYS A 38 -19.85 -9.28 -26.31
N ALA A 39 -19.09 -8.47 -25.54
CA ALA A 39 -17.62 -8.50 -25.57
C ALA A 39 -17.07 -9.89 -25.23
N ALA A 40 -17.64 -10.58 -24.23
CA ALA A 40 -17.21 -11.91 -23.85
C ALA A 40 -17.36 -12.99 -24.94
N ARG A 41 -18.32 -12.82 -25.87
CA ARG A 41 -18.52 -13.78 -26.98
C ARG A 41 -17.47 -13.65 -28.08
N LEU A 42 -16.82 -12.49 -28.19
CA LEU A 42 -15.79 -12.22 -29.19
C LEU A 42 -14.39 -12.65 -28.74
N ILE A 43 -14.21 -13.03 -27.47
CA ILE A 43 -12.91 -13.46 -26.95
C ILE A 43 -12.63 -14.90 -27.41
N ASP A 44 -11.55 -15.07 -28.19
CA ASP A 44 -11.02 -16.39 -28.54
C ASP A 44 -10.56 -17.12 -27.27
N ARG A 45 -11.26 -18.21 -26.93
CA ARG A 45 -11.00 -19.01 -25.74
C ARG A 45 -9.67 -19.75 -25.80
N ALA A 46 -9.22 -20.14 -27.00
CA ALA A 46 -7.97 -20.86 -27.18
C ALA A 46 -6.77 -19.92 -27.01
N ALA A 47 -6.84 -18.69 -27.53
CA ALA A 47 -5.87 -17.64 -27.23
C ALA A 47 -5.84 -17.30 -25.73
N LEU A 48 -7.00 -17.10 -25.10
CA LEU A 48 -7.10 -16.80 -23.67
C LEU A 48 -6.47 -17.89 -22.79
N ALA A 49 -6.70 -19.15 -23.16
CA ALA A 49 -6.12 -20.32 -22.51
C ALA A 49 -4.58 -20.33 -22.59
N ARG A 50 -4.02 -20.09 -23.78
CA ARG A 50 -2.56 -20.00 -24.00
C ARG A 50 -1.93 -18.88 -23.19
N ASP A 51 -2.46 -17.66 -23.30
CA ASP A 51 -1.97 -16.50 -22.54
C ASP A 51 -1.96 -16.79 -21.02
N TYR A 52 -2.99 -17.47 -20.53
CA TYR A 52 -3.08 -17.85 -19.13
C TYR A 52 -2.03 -18.90 -18.72
N GLN A 53 -1.75 -19.87 -19.58
CA GLN A 53 -0.73 -20.91 -19.37
C GLN A 53 0.69 -20.33 -19.45
N ASP A 54 0.90 -19.37 -20.34
CA ASP A 54 2.13 -18.56 -20.45
C ASP A 54 2.33 -17.66 -19.22
N GLY A 55 1.31 -17.54 -18.38
CA GLY A 55 1.38 -17.06 -17.02
C GLY A 55 0.72 -15.72 -16.77
N ALA A 56 0.04 -15.14 -17.77
CA ALA A 56 -0.78 -13.94 -17.60
C ALA A 56 -1.79 -14.15 -16.47
N SER A 57 -1.98 -13.16 -15.58
CA SER A 57 -2.97 -13.29 -14.52
C SER A 57 -4.39 -13.06 -15.04
N THR A 58 -5.41 -13.51 -14.31
CA THR A 58 -6.81 -13.20 -14.67
C THR A 58 -7.11 -11.69 -14.67
N VAL A 59 -6.33 -10.90 -13.91
CA VAL A 59 -6.43 -9.43 -13.89
C VAL A 59 -5.83 -8.83 -15.17
N ASP A 60 -4.66 -9.33 -15.60
CA ASP A 60 -4.00 -8.84 -16.82
C ASP A 60 -4.85 -9.15 -18.05
N LEU A 61 -5.39 -10.37 -18.12
CA LEU A 61 -6.33 -10.80 -19.15
C LEU A 61 -7.61 -9.97 -19.14
N ALA A 62 -8.18 -9.71 -17.96
CA ALA A 62 -9.38 -8.90 -17.82
C ALA A 62 -9.16 -7.47 -18.34
N ARG A 63 -8.01 -6.87 -18.03
CA ARG A 63 -7.63 -5.54 -18.53
C ARG A 63 -7.42 -5.55 -20.04
N ARG A 64 -6.70 -6.54 -20.58
CA ARG A 64 -6.40 -6.66 -22.01
C ARG A 64 -7.67 -6.76 -22.87
N HIS A 65 -8.69 -7.45 -22.37
CA HIS A 65 -9.95 -7.66 -23.09
C HIS A 65 -11.10 -6.73 -22.64
N ASP A 66 -10.82 -5.74 -21.78
CA ASP A 66 -11.82 -4.87 -21.10
C ASP A 66 -13.06 -5.61 -20.58
N VAL A 67 -12.84 -6.72 -19.87
CA VAL A 67 -13.90 -7.49 -19.21
C VAL A 67 -13.63 -7.61 -17.71
N SER A 68 -14.60 -8.15 -16.97
CA SER A 68 -14.39 -8.43 -15.56
C SER A 68 -13.49 -9.66 -15.36
N THR A 69 -12.75 -9.71 -14.24
CA THR A 69 -11.99 -10.89 -13.83
C THR A 69 -12.88 -12.12 -13.66
N LYS A 70 -14.13 -11.92 -13.23
CA LYS A 70 -15.15 -12.98 -13.15
C LYS A 70 -15.46 -13.56 -14.53
N THR A 71 -15.60 -12.71 -15.54
CA THR A 71 -15.80 -13.13 -16.94
C THR A 71 -14.63 -13.99 -17.42
N ILE A 72 -13.38 -13.55 -17.21
CA ILE A 72 -12.18 -14.33 -17.56
C ILE A 72 -12.18 -15.68 -16.83
N SER A 73 -12.49 -15.71 -15.53
CA SER A 73 -12.56 -16.95 -14.77
C SER A 73 -13.60 -17.93 -15.32
N THR A 74 -14.78 -17.44 -15.72
CA THR A 74 -15.82 -18.25 -16.36
C THR A 74 -15.36 -18.78 -17.72
N LEU A 75 -14.71 -17.95 -18.54
CA LEU A 75 -14.20 -18.34 -19.85
C LEU A 75 -13.10 -19.41 -19.74
N LEU A 76 -12.18 -19.27 -18.78
CA LEU A 76 -11.13 -20.26 -18.51
C LEU A 76 -11.75 -21.61 -18.08
N LYS A 77 -12.74 -21.58 -17.17
CA LYS A 77 -13.46 -22.80 -16.76
C LYS A 77 -14.19 -23.46 -17.92
N ALA A 78 -14.83 -22.68 -18.79
CA ALA A 78 -15.49 -23.17 -20.00
C ALA A 78 -14.50 -23.76 -21.03
N ALA A 79 -13.23 -23.36 -20.97
CA ALA A 79 -12.13 -23.95 -21.74
C ALA A 79 -11.46 -25.15 -21.03
N GLY A 80 -12.03 -25.65 -19.92
CA GLY A 80 -11.47 -26.76 -19.15
C GLY A 80 -10.28 -26.39 -18.26
N ILE A 81 -9.94 -25.11 -18.13
CA ILE A 81 -8.80 -24.64 -17.32
C ILE A 81 -9.28 -24.31 -15.91
N ARG A 82 -8.67 -24.98 -14.93
CA ARG A 82 -8.82 -24.63 -13.51
C ARG A 82 -8.07 -23.31 -13.23
N PRO A 83 -8.74 -22.25 -12.75
CA PRO A 83 -8.05 -21.05 -12.31
C PRO A 83 -7.06 -21.37 -11.17
N ARG A 84 -5.82 -20.91 -11.31
CA ARG A 84 -4.76 -20.93 -10.30
C ARG A 84 -5.26 -20.33 -8.99
N SER A 85 -4.91 -20.97 -7.90
CA SER A 85 -4.96 -20.41 -6.56
C SER A 85 -4.06 -19.18 -6.44
N VAL A 86 -4.24 -18.39 -5.38
CA VAL A 86 -3.39 -17.22 -5.11
C VAL A 86 -1.91 -17.61 -4.95
N ALA A 87 -1.63 -18.76 -4.33
CA ALA A 87 -0.27 -19.25 -4.15
C ALA A 87 0.39 -19.64 -5.48
N GLU A 88 -0.32 -20.40 -6.33
CA GLU A 88 0.17 -20.78 -7.67
C GLU A 88 0.35 -19.55 -8.58
N ALA A 89 -0.59 -18.61 -8.55
CA ALA A 89 -0.46 -17.35 -9.28
C ALA A 89 0.79 -16.57 -8.86
N ARG A 90 1.10 -16.54 -7.56
CA ARG A 90 2.33 -15.93 -7.03
C ARG A 90 3.57 -16.66 -7.52
N GLN A 91 3.59 -18.00 -7.48
CA GLN A 91 4.72 -18.80 -7.97
C GLN A 91 4.97 -18.58 -9.47
N VAL A 92 3.92 -18.61 -10.30
CA VAL A 92 4.05 -18.35 -11.74
C VAL A 92 4.54 -16.93 -12.01
N ARG A 93 4.02 -15.91 -11.29
CA ARG A 93 4.53 -14.54 -11.42
C ARG A 93 5.99 -14.45 -11.04
N THR A 94 6.41 -15.07 -9.94
CA THR A 94 7.82 -15.12 -9.55
C THR A 94 8.65 -15.81 -10.62
N ARG A 95 8.24 -16.97 -11.12
CA ARG A 95 8.93 -17.71 -12.19
C ARG A 95 9.06 -16.89 -13.47
N ASN A 96 7.97 -16.27 -13.93
CA ASN A 96 7.99 -15.46 -15.14
C ASN A 96 8.84 -14.20 -14.96
N ALA A 97 8.80 -13.58 -13.78
CA ALA A 97 9.69 -12.47 -13.46
C ALA A 97 11.15 -12.93 -13.64
N TRP A 98 11.54 -14.09 -13.12
CA TRP A 98 12.88 -14.66 -13.32
C TRP A 98 13.24 -14.91 -14.79
N LEU A 99 12.30 -15.35 -15.62
CA LEU A 99 12.53 -15.55 -17.05
C LEU A 99 12.73 -14.24 -17.81
N THR A 100 12.09 -13.16 -17.35
CA THR A 100 12.26 -11.81 -17.92
C THR A 100 13.45 -11.06 -17.38
N LEU A 101 14.09 -11.54 -16.30
CA LEU A 101 15.26 -10.87 -15.76
C LEU A 101 16.42 -10.98 -16.75
N PRO A 102 17.20 -9.91 -16.93
CA PRO A 102 18.43 -9.97 -17.72
C PRO A 102 19.33 -11.09 -17.19
N LYS A 103 19.81 -11.92 -18.12
CA LYS A 103 20.69 -13.03 -17.77
C LYS A 103 22.00 -12.46 -17.23
N PRO A 104 22.53 -12.97 -16.11
CA PRO A 104 23.85 -12.58 -15.63
C PRO A 104 24.92 -12.90 -16.68
N GLU A 105 25.77 -11.93 -16.97
CA GLU A 105 26.88 -12.05 -17.91
C GLU A 105 28.20 -12.22 -17.15
N PRO A 106 29.09 -13.13 -17.56
CA PRO A 106 30.40 -13.25 -16.97
C PRO A 106 31.28 -12.03 -17.28
N ILE A 107 32.02 -11.56 -16.28
CA ILE A 107 33.01 -10.49 -16.45
C ILE A 107 34.37 -11.15 -16.71
N LYS A 108 34.99 -10.87 -17.86
CA LYS A 108 36.21 -11.53 -18.34
C LYS A 108 37.42 -11.26 -17.44
N ASP A 109 37.67 -9.98 -17.15
CA ASP A 109 38.88 -9.54 -16.44
C ASP A 109 38.76 -9.67 -14.92
N ARG A 110 37.55 -9.96 -14.44
CA ARG A 110 37.20 -10.16 -13.03
C ARG A 110 37.82 -9.12 -12.08
N PRO A 111 37.52 -7.82 -12.28
CA PRO A 111 38.15 -6.75 -11.53
C PRO A 111 37.88 -6.87 -10.02
N GLU A 112 38.82 -6.37 -9.23
CA GLU A 112 38.65 -6.21 -7.78
C GLU A 112 37.90 -4.92 -7.49
N ILE A 113 36.82 -5.01 -6.73
CA ILE A 113 35.92 -3.90 -6.43
C ILE A 113 35.67 -3.86 -4.93
N THR A 114 35.95 -2.70 -4.33
CA THR A 114 35.63 -2.43 -2.93
C THR A 114 34.17 -2.00 -2.82
N ASP A 115 33.38 -2.73 -2.03
CA ASP A 115 31.99 -2.36 -1.74
C ASP A 115 31.91 -1.17 -0.78
N VAL A 116 30.73 -0.57 -0.62
CA VAL A 116 30.55 0.58 0.30
C VAL A 116 30.83 0.27 1.78
N VAL A 117 30.96 -1.01 2.15
CA VAL A 117 31.29 -1.46 3.51
C VAL A 117 32.81 -1.69 3.64
N GLY A 118 33.59 -1.43 2.59
CA GLY A 118 35.04 -1.60 2.59
C GLY A 118 35.52 -3.02 2.28
N VAL A 119 34.60 -3.95 1.93
CA VAL A 119 34.98 -5.32 1.57
C VAL A 119 35.39 -5.36 0.11
N VAL A 120 36.58 -5.88 -0.18
CA VAL A 120 37.06 -6.10 -1.56
C VAL A 120 36.47 -7.40 -2.10
N HIS A 121 35.88 -7.34 -3.29
CA HIS A 121 35.28 -8.48 -3.99
C HIS A 121 35.94 -8.66 -5.35
N ARG A 122 36.03 -9.91 -5.82
CA ARG A 122 36.37 -10.20 -7.21
C ARG A 122 35.09 -10.29 -8.03
N ALA A 123 34.79 -9.29 -8.86
CA ALA A 123 33.56 -9.27 -9.63
C ALA A 123 33.58 -10.35 -10.72
N THR A 124 32.62 -11.27 -10.71
CA THR A 124 32.58 -12.41 -11.65
C THR A 124 31.40 -12.36 -12.60
N LEU A 125 30.29 -11.75 -12.16
CA LEU A 125 29.08 -11.60 -12.95
C LEU A 125 28.60 -10.15 -12.90
N ARG A 126 28.04 -9.68 -14.01
CA ARG A 126 27.24 -8.46 -14.08
C ARG A 126 25.81 -8.79 -14.47
N ILE A 127 24.84 -8.09 -13.88
CA ILE A 127 23.44 -8.17 -14.27
C ILE A 127 23.07 -6.77 -14.75
N PRO A 128 22.84 -6.57 -16.05
CA PRO A 128 22.50 -5.25 -16.56
C PRO A 128 21.16 -4.78 -15.99
N THR A 129 21.03 -3.48 -15.78
CA THR A 129 19.77 -2.87 -15.34
C THR A 129 19.36 -1.75 -16.29
N ALA A 130 18.07 -1.40 -16.27
CA ALA A 130 17.57 -0.25 -17.03
C ALA A 130 17.93 1.11 -16.39
N PHE A 131 18.64 1.11 -15.26
CA PHE A 131 18.90 2.31 -14.43
C PHE A 131 20.29 2.92 -14.66
N GLY A 132 21.00 2.50 -15.71
CA GLY A 132 22.32 3.04 -16.06
C GLY A 132 23.47 2.51 -15.21
N PHE A 133 23.25 1.47 -14.39
CA PHE A 133 24.30 0.75 -13.68
C PHE A 133 24.07 -0.76 -13.72
N ASP A 134 25.14 -1.54 -13.56
CA ASP A 134 25.07 -3.00 -13.48
C ASP A 134 25.08 -3.47 -12.02
N ILE A 135 24.37 -4.54 -11.72
CA ILE A 135 24.50 -5.23 -10.44
C ILE A 135 25.63 -6.23 -10.54
N LEU A 136 26.69 -6.00 -9.77
CA LEU A 136 27.87 -6.86 -9.78
C LEU A 136 27.75 -7.96 -8.71
N ARG A 137 28.24 -9.15 -9.04
CA ARG A 137 28.30 -10.28 -8.11
C ARG A 137 29.67 -10.94 -8.11
N GLY A 138 30.10 -11.38 -6.93
CA GLY A 138 31.37 -12.06 -6.77
C GLY A 138 31.61 -12.53 -5.34
N PRO A 139 32.61 -13.39 -5.13
CA PRO A 139 33.13 -13.68 -3.80
C PRO A 139 33.88 -12.46 -3.24
N PRO A 140 33.85 -12.25 -1.91
CA PRO A 140 34.84 -11.41 -1.26
C PRO A 140 36.24 -12.00 -1.46
N LEU A 141 37.27 -11.15 -1.56
CA LEU A 141 38.66 -11.59 -1.69
C LEU A 141 39.06 -12.41 -0.44
N GLY A 142 39.54 -13.63 -0.65
CA GLY A 142 39.86 -14.57 0.44
C GLY A 142 38.65 -15.31 1.05
N GLY A 143 37.44 -15.11 0.53
CA GLY A 143 36.26 -15.86 0.95
C GLY A 143 35.61 -16.68 -0.17
N SER A 144 34.52 -17.36 0.16
CA SER A 144 33.71 -18.13 -0.79
C SER A 144 32.31 -17.50 -0.96
N GLY A 145 31.64 -17.87 -2.05
CA GLY A 145 30.27 -17.45 -2.35
C GLY A 145 30.16 -16.47 -3.52
N ASN A 146 28.92 -16.14 -3.89
CA ASN A 146 28.63 -15.23 -5.00
C ASN A 146 27.65 -14.16 -4.54
N GLY A 147 28.16 -13.28 -3.65
CA GLY A 147 27.41 -12.19 -3.05
C GLY A 147 27.15 -11.08 -4.06
N ILE A 148 26.14 -10.24 -3.78
CA ILE A 148 25.96 -8.99 -4.51
C ILE A 148 26.93 -7.97 -3.90
N ILE A 149 27.71 -7.31 -4.76
CA ILE A 149 28.66 -6.27 -4.40
C ILE A 149 27.86 -4.97 -4.25
N LEU A 150 27.95 -4.34 -3.08
CA LEU A 150 27.24 -3.09 -2.79
C LEU A 150 28.00 -1.91 -3.41
N THR A 151 27.80 -1.66 -4.70
CA THR A 151 28.36 -0.48 -5.38
C THR A 151 27.65 0.80 -4.94
N ARG A 152 28.26 1.97 -5.18
CA ARG A 152 27.70 3.26 -4.78
C ARG A 152 26.37 3.54 -5.47
N GLU A 153 26.28 3.21 -6.76
CA GLU A 153 25.11 3.39 -7.61
C GLU A 153 23.95 2.51 -7.12
N LEU A 154 24.23 1.24 -6.79
CA LEU A 154 23.23 0.33 -6.25
C LEU A 154 22.70 0.81 -4.90
N VAL A 155 23.57 1.30 -4.03
CA VAL A 155 23.20 1.81 -2.70
C VAL A 155 22.35 3.06 -2.83
N ALA A 156 22.76 4.03 -3.65
CA ALA A 156 21.97 5.23 -3.92
C ALA A 156 20.57 4.90 -4.45
N HIS A 157 20.47 3.92 -5.36
CA HIS A 157 19.17 3.46 -5.87
C HIS A 157 18.30 2.80 -4.79
N LEU A 158 18.89 1.99 -3.90
CA LEU A 158 18.17 1.38 -2.78
C LEU A 158 17.69 2.42 -1.76
N GLU A 159 18.49 3.47 -1.51
CA GLU A 159 18.14 4.58 -0.63
C GLU A 159 17.02 5.45 -1.23
N GLN A 160 17.05 5.73 -2.54
CA GLN A 160 15.95 6.42 -3.22
C GLN A 160 14.60 5.67 -3.06
N HIS A 161 14.66 4.34 -2.96
CA HIS A 161 13.49 3.47 -2.76
C HIS A 161 13.35 2.99 -1.31
N ARG A 162 13.86 3.74 -0.34
CA ARG A 162 13.84 3.38 1.09
C ARG A 162 12.42 3.08 1.59
N LEU A 163 11.43 3.90 1.24
CA LEU A 163 10.03 3.75 1.67
C LEU A 163 9.20 2.77 0.81
N HIS A 164 9.65 2.49 -0.42
CA HIS A 164 8.93 1.68 -1.39
C HIS A 164 9.82 0.58 -2.00
N PRO A 165 10.28 -0.39 -1.19
CA PRO A 165 11.21 -1.43 -1.66
C PRO A 165 10.67 -2.27 -2.81
N GLY A 166 9.35 -2.45 -2.90
CA GLY A 166 8.72 -3.20 -4.01
C GLY A 166 8.74 -2.45 -5.35
N ALA A 167 9.00 -1.14 -5.35
CA ALA A 167 9.04 -0.31 -6.54
C ALA A 167 10.46 -0.13 -7.10
N CYS A 168 11.50 -0.70 -6.49
CA CYS A 168 12.88 -0.48 -6.92
C CYS A 168 13.21 -1.02 -8.31
N GLY A 169 12.37 -1.93 -8.86
CA GLY A 169 12.50 -2.45 -10.22
C GLY A 169 13.79 -3.21 -10.52
N LEU A 170 14.63 -3.47 -9.52
CA LEU A 170 15.88 -4.19 -9.71
C LEU A 170 15.62 -5.65 -10.10
N PRO A 171 16.46 -6.25 -10.97
CA PRO A 171 16.38 -7.65 -11.36
C PRO A 171 16.91 -8.56 -10.24
N LEU A 172 16.36 -8.42 -9.04
CA LEU A 172 16.73 -9.15 -7.84
C LEU A 172 15.51 -9.79 -7.21
N SER A 173 15.74 -10.96 -6.60
CA SER A 173 14.69 -11.60 -5.81
C SER A 173 14.30 -10.73 -4.62
N PRO A 174 13.03 -10.79 -4.15
CA PRO A 174 12.63 -10.11 -2.93
C PRO A 174 13.51 -10.46 -1.72
N ALA A 175 13.93 -11.72 -1.61
CA ALA A 175 14.82 -12.17 -0.53
C ALA A 175 16.22 -11.52 -0.62
N SER A 176 16.77 -11.40 -1.83
CA SER A 176 18.03 -10.71 -2.08
C SER A 176 17.93 -9.23 -1.71
N LEU A 177 16.86 -8.55 -2.12
CA LEU A 177 16.59 -7.15 -1.76
C LEU A 177 16.47 -6.99 -0.24
N THR A 178 15.72 -7.85 0.45
CA THR A 178 15.62 -7.82 1.93
C THR A 178 17.00 -7.98 2.58
N ARG A 179 17.84 -8.90 2.10
CA ARG A 179 19.20 -9.11 2.64
C ARG A 179 20.10 -7.89 2.41
N LEU A 180 20.09 -7.30 1.21
CA LEU A 180 20.89 -6.12 0.90
C LEU A 180 20.48 -4.94 1.78
N ARG A 181 19.18 -4.70 1.91
CA ARG A 181 18.66 -3.63 2.76
C ARG A 181 19.06 -3.80 4.22
N ARG A 182 18.99 -5.03 4.76
CA ARG A 182 19.46 -5.32 6.13
C ARG A 182 20.95 -5.01 6.30
N ARG A 183 21.80 -5.34 5.32
CA ARG A 183 23.23 -5.00 5.36
C ARG A 183 23.47 -3.48 5.40
N LEU A 184 22.59 -2.70 4.80
CA LEU A 184 22.63 -1.24 4.77
C LEU A 184 21.81 -0.57 5.89
N THR A 185 21.35 -1.34 6.89
CA THR A 185 20.46 -0.88 7.96
C THR A 185 19.20 -0.14 7.48
N LEU A 186 18.75 -0.42 6.25
CA LEU A 186 17.54 0.15 5.64
C LEU A 186 16.30 -0.64 6.09
N ASP A 187 15.84 -0.39 7.32
CA ASP A 187 14.64 -1.00 7.87
C ASP A 187 13.36 -0.28 7.42
N TRP A 188 12.68 -0.88 6.45
CA TRP A 188 11.40 -0.37 5.94
C TRP A 188 10.35 -0.16 7.03
N HIS A 189 10.29 -1.00 8.06
CA HIS A 189 9.29 -0.86 9.11
C HIS A 189 9.58 0.34 10.00
N ALA A 190 10.84 0.52 10.39
CA ALA A 190 11.27 1.68 11.17
C ALA A 190 11.10 2.97 10.35
N ASP A 191 11.60 3.00 9.12
CA ASP A 191 11.52 4.17 8.22
C ASP A 191 10.08 4.58 7.96
N ASN A 192 9.21 3.61 7.68
CA ASN A 192 7.79 3.88 7.45
C ASN A 192 7.13 4.37 8.75
N GLN A 193 7.47 3.79 9.90
CA GLN A 193 6.95 4.27 11.18
C GLN A 193 7.37 5.72 11.45
N ASP A 194 8.65 6.05 11.27
CA ASP A 194 9.19 7.39 11.48
C ASP A 194 8.53 8.39 10.53
N TRP A 195 8.39 8.03 9.25
CA TRP A 195 7.70 8.85 8.26
C TRP A 195 6.26 9.21 8.68
N TRP A 196 5.53 8.24 9.25
CA TRP A 196 4.17 8.45 9.76
C TRP A 196 4.16 9.27 11.06
N GLN A 197 5.17 9.12 11.93
CA GLN A 197 5.28 9.86 13.19
C GLN A 197 5.62 11.34 12.96
N GLU A 198 6.57 11.63 12.08
CA GLU A 198 6.92 13.00 11.67
C GLU A 198 5.70 13.78 11.13
N ARG A 199 4.78 13.06 10.47
CA ARG A 199 3.57 13.62 9.85
C ARG A 199 2.33 13.46 10.72
N ARG A 200 2.49 13.08 11.99
CA ARG A 200 1.37 12.78 12.88
C ARG A 200 0.46 13.98 13.11
N GLU A 201 1.01 15.18 13.24
CA GLU A 201 0.22 16.41 13.44
C GLU A 201 -0.58 16.77 12.18
N ASP A 202 0.07 16.75 11.01
CA ASP A 202 -0.61 17.01 9.73
C ASP A 202 -1.70 15.97 9.45
N LEU A 203 -1.45 14.71 9.80
CA LEU A 203 -2.45 13.63 9.70
C LEU A 203 -3.67 13.89 10.61
N ALA A 204 -3.49 14.58 11.74
CA ALA A 204 -4.56 14.91 12.66
C ALA A 204 -5.49 16.00 12.09
N THR A 205 -4.91 17.02 11.47
CA THR A 205 -5.60 18.24 11.02
C THR A 205 -6.15 18.11 9.60
N ALA A 206 -5.38 17.56 8.66
CA ALA A 206 -5.78 17.49 7.25
C ALA A 206 -6.95 16.52 6.99
N GLU A 207 -7.69 16.75 5.90
CA GLU A 207 -8.58 15.73 5.35
C GLU A 207 -7.75 14.56 4.80
N THR A 208 -8.27 13.33 4.89
CA THR A 208 -7.58 12.14 4.39
C THR A 208 -7.19 12.25 2.91
N LYS A 209 -8.03 12.86 2.07
CA LYS A 209 -7.73 13.03 0.64
C LYS A 209 -6.60 14.03 0.41
N ASP A 210 -6.62 15.15 1.11
CA ASP A 210 -5.60 16.19 0.99
C ASP A 210 -4.25 15.70 1.49
N PHE A 211 -4.22 15.01 2.63
CA PHE A 211 -3.00 14.37 3.14
C PHE A 211 -2.45 13.36 2.14
N ALA A 212 -3.32 12.50 1.58
CA ALA A 212 -2.94 11.50 0.59
C ALA A 212 -2.33 12.15 -0.67
N ALA A 213 -2.97 13.19 -1.20
CA ALA A 213 -2.48 13.92 -2.37
C ALA A 213 -1.16 14.64 -2.08
N ARG A 214 -1.05 15.32 -0.94
CA ARG A 214 0.14 16.08 -0.52
C ARG A 214 1.37 15.19 -0.34
N HIS A 215 1.18 14.02 0.29
CA HIS A 215 2.28 13.13 0.67
C HIS A 215 2.44 11.90 -0.23
N GLY A 216 1.67 11.80 -1.32
CA GLY A 216 1.73 10.67 -2.25
C GLY A 216 1.32 9.32 -1.63
N ALA A 217 0.43 9.33 -0.63
CA ALA A 217 0.02 8.13 0.10
C ALA A 217 -1.36 7.62 -0.37
N ASP A 218 -1.60 6.32 -0.24
CA ASP A 218 -2.92 5.75 -0.52
C ASP A 218 -3.96 6.21 0.53
N PRO A 219 -5.11 6.78 0.13
CA PRO A 219 -6.12 7.29 1.06
C PRO A 219 -6.66 6.25 2.06
N ALA A 220 -6.75 4.98 1.66
CA ALA A 220 -7.18 3.90 2.55
C ALA A 220 -6.13 3.60 3.62
N ILE A 221 -4.84 3.64 3.26
CA ILE A 221 -3.73 3.51 4.21
C ILE A 221 -3.71 4.71 5.16
N VAL A 222 -3.84 5.93 4.64
CA VAL A 222 -3.92 7.17 5.45
C VAL A 222 -5.05 7.07 6.48
N ASN A 223 -6.26 6.67 6.07
CA ASN A 223 -7.38 6.47 6.98
C ASN A 223 -7.10 5.38 8.02
N HIS A 224 -6.45 4.27 7.63
CA HIS A 224 -6.06 3.22 8.57
C HIS A 224 -5.07 3.73 9.62
N VAL A 225 -4.00 4.41 9.20
CA VAL A 225 -2.98 4.95 10.11
C VAL A 225 -3.55 6.06 10.99
N ARG A 226 -4.38 6.94 10.44
CA ARG A 226 -5.10 7.97 11.21
C ARG A 226 -5.94 7.35 12.32
N ARG A 227 -6.67 6.27 12.01
CA ARG A 227 -7.44 5.51 13.01
C ARG A 227 -6.56 4.85 14.06
N ARG A 228 -5.34 4.45 13.70
CA ARG A 228 -4.36 3.89 14.63
C ARG A 228 -3.81 4.94 15.60
N PHE A 229 -3.45 6.14 15.12
CA PHE A 229 -2.87 7.19 15.97
C PHE A 229 -3.90 7.99 16.77
N HIS A 230 -5.05 8.32 16.18
CA HIS A 230 -6.03 9.22 16.78
C HIS A 230 -7.34 8.51 17.17
N GLY A 231 -7.41 7.19 16.97
CA GLY A 231 -8.65 6.44 17.12
C GLY A 231 -9.63 6.71 15.97
N ARG A 232 -10.82 6.12 16.05
CA ARG A 232 -11.89 6.47 15.12
C ARG A 232 -12.29 7.93 15.39
N ARG A 233 -12.24 8.78 14.37
CA ARG A 233 -12.86 10.11 14.41
C ARG A 233 -14.36 9.87 14.64
N ARG A 234 -14.78 9.93 15.88
CA ARG A 234 -16.19 10.13 16.19
C ARG A 234 -16.41 11.59 15.86
N GLU A 235 -17.36 11.89 14.99
CA GLU A 235 -17.92 13.23 14.99
C GLU A 235 -18.23 13.57 16.46
N PRO A 236 -17.78 14.73 16.97
CA PRO A 236 -18.14 15.17 18.30
C PRO A 236 -19.64 14.98 18.42
N ARG A 237 -20.10 14.17 19.38
CA ARG A 237 -21.53 13.83 19.46
C ARG A 237 -22.39 15.10 19.38
N ASP A 238 -21.90 16.18 19.96
CA ASP A 238 -22.52 17.50 19.99
C ASP A 238 -22.74 18.15 18.60
N THR A 239 -22.03 17.72 17.56
CA THR A 239 -22.20 18.27 16.19
C THR A 239 -23.46 17.76 15.48
N TRP A 240 -23.98 16.57 15.84
CA TRP A 240 -25.23 16.04 15.27
C TRP A 240 -26.29 15.71 16.34
N LEU A 241 -25.88 15.62 17.61
CA LEU A 241 -26.75 15.43 18.77
C LEU A 241 -27.22 16.79 19.32
N ASP A 242 -27.83 17.57 18.44
CA ASP A 242 -28.49 18.83 18.77
C ASP A 242 -29.76 18.61 19.61
N ALA A 243 -30.47 19.70 19.96
CA ALA A 243 -31.69 19.62 20.76
C ALA A 243 -32.75 18.72 20.08
N ALA A 244 -32.93 18.84 18.77
CA ALA A 244 -33.92 18.06 18.02
C ALA A 244 -33.59 16.56 18.01
N ALA A 245 -32.33 16.20 17.81
CA ALA A 245 -31.87 14.82 17.89
C ALA A 245 -32.02 14.26 19.31
N ARG A 246 -31.75 15.07 20.35
CA ARG A 246 -31.97 14.67 21.76
C ARG A 246 -33.44 14.42 22.05
N ASP A 247 -34.33 15.31 21.61
CA ASP A 247 -35.78 15.16 21.79
C ASP A 247 -36.30 13.92 21.06
N LEU A 248 -35.81 13.67 19.83
CA LEU A 248 -36.15 12.47 19.08
C LEU A 248 -35.66 11.21 19.80
N ILE A 249 -34.43 11.21 20.34
CA ILE A 249 -33.90 10.08 21.11
C ILE A 249 -34.66 9.89 22.41
N LEU A 250 -35.11 10.95 23.08
CA LEU A 250 -35.87 10.88 24.34
C LEU A 250 -37.37 10.64 24.15
N SER A 251 -37.87 10.72 22.91
CA SER A 251 -39.29 10.58 22.56
C SER A 251 -39.95 9.36 23.22
N PRO A 252 -41.05 9.55 23.99
CA PRO A 252 -41.76 8.44 24.62
C PRO A 252 -42.61 7.63 23.64
N THR A 253 -42.98 8.23 22.50
CA THR A 253 -43.90 7.64 21.52
C THR A 253 -43.18 6.82 20.45
N LEU A 254 -41.92 7.13 20.17
CA LEU A 254 -41.14 6.42 19.15
C LEU A 254 -40.36 5.23 19.72
N SER A 255 -40.45 4.10 19.02
CA SER A 255 -39.61 2.94 19.30
C SER A 255 -38.15 3.20 18.94
N LEU A 256 -37.22 2.46 19.57
CA LEU A 256 -35.78 2.55 19.25
C LEU A 256 -35.47 2.28 17.78
N ALA A 257 -36.26 1.43 17.11
CA ALA A 257 -36.08 1.12 15.69
C ALA A 257 -36.47 2.29 14.79
N GLN A 258 -37.58 2.98 15.10
CA GLN A 258 -38.00 4.18 14.36
C GLN A 258 -37.01 5.33 14.54
N ILE A 259 -36.48 5.51 15.75
CA ILE A 259 -35.45 6.52 16.03
C ILE A 259 -34.15 6.19 15.29
N ALA A 260 -33.71 4.93 15.33
CA ALA A 260 -32.53 4.46 14.60
C ALA A 260 -32.64 4.73 13.10
N LEU A 261 -33.81 4.43 12.51
CA LEU A 261 -34.09 4.67 11.10
C LEU A 261 -34.03 6.17 10.77
N ARG A 262 -34.68 7.03 11.56
CA ARG A 262 -34.72 8.48 11.33
C ARG A 262 -33.34 9.14 11.46
N LEU A 263 -32.51 8.67 12.39
CA LEU A 263 -31.17 9.22 12.63
C LEU A 263 -30.07 8.52 11.81
N GLY A 264 -30.39 7.47 11.05
CA GLY A 264 -29.40 6.70 10.29
C GLY A 264 -28.33 6.01 11.16
N ILE A 265 -28.66 5.67 12.41
CA ILE A 265 -27.75 5.03 13.37
C ILE A 265 -28.28 3.67 13.82
N SER A 266 -27.45 2.85 14.48
CA SER A 266 -27.89 1.52 14.92
C SER A 266 -28.82 1.60 16.15
N ARG A 267 -29.77 0.66 16.24
CA ARG A 267 -30.69 0.54 17.39
C ARG A 267 -29.96 0.41 18.73
N ALA A 268 -28.87 -0.36 18.76
CA ALA A 268 -28.03 -0.50 19.95
C ALA A 268 -27.44 0.85 20.38
N TYR A 269 -26.96 1.65 19.41
CA TYR A 269 -26.41 2.96 19.68
C TYR A 269 -27.46 3.96 20.16
N VAL A 270 -28.69 3.92 19.62
CA VAL A 270 -29.83 4.71 20.15
C VAL A 270 -30.12 4.33 21.60
N SER A 271 -30.14 3.03 21.92
CA SER A 271 -30.40 2.56 23.28
C SER A 271 -29.36 3.07 24.27
N GLU A 272 -28.08 3.03 23.89
CA GLU A 272 -26.98 3.58 24.69
C GLU A 272 -27.12 5.09 24.88
N LEU A 273 -27.37 5.85 23.82
CA LEU A 273 -27.56 7.30 23.88
C LEU A 273 -28.76 7.69 24.75
N ARG A 274 -29.88 6.99 24.63
CA ARG A 274 -31.08 7.23 25.45
C ARG A 274 -30.79 7.00 26.94
N ALA A 275 -30.06 5.93 27.27
CA ALA A 275 -29.68 5.65 28.66
C ALA A 275 -28.73 6.73 29.21
N GLU A 276 -27.72 7.14 28.43
CA GLU A 276 -26.79 8.21 28.81
C GLU A 276 -27.52 9.54 29.01
N LEU A 277 -28.41 9.93 28.10
CA LEU A 277 -29.17 11.18 28.19
C LEU A 277 -30.13 11.22 29.39
N ARG A 278 -30.77 10.09 29.71
CA ARG A 278 -31.69 10.01 30.88
C ARG A 278 -30.96 10.03 32.22
N THR A 279 -29.78 9.41 32.29
CA THR A 279 -29.04 9.30 33.55
C THR A 279 -28.12 10.48 33.81
N GLY A 280 -27.86 11.31 32.79
CA GLY A 280 -26.81 12.33 32.82
C GLY A 280 -25.40 11.75 32.99
N ARG A 281 -25.25 10.42 33.08
CA ARG A 281 -23.97 9.72 33.28
C ARG A 281 -23.46 9.25 31.94
N ARG A 282 -22.36 9.84 31.50
CA ARG A 282 -21.62 9.36 30.32
C ARG A 282 -21.05 7.99 30.65
N LYS A 283 -21.56 6.93 30.00
CA LYS A 283 -21.01 5.58 30.19
C LYS A 283 -19.56 5.61 29.70
N PRO A 284 -18.57 5.26 30.54
CA PRO A 284 -17.20 5.13 30.08
C PRO A 284 -17.19 4.08 28.98
N ASP A 285 -16.62 4.42 27.83
CA ASP A 285 -16.59 3.56 26.66
C ASP A 285 -15.90 2.25 27.03
N ALA A 286 -16.68 1.17 27.18
CA ALA A 286 -16.21 -0.11 27.71
C ALA A 286 -15.12 -0.76 26.83
N ARG A 287 -14.96 -0.28 25.58
CA ARG A 287 -13.84 -0.68 24.70
C ARG A 287 -12.55 0.06 25.01
N ARG A 288 -12.62 1.22 25.67
CA ARG A 288 -11.46 2.03 26.08
C ARG A 288 -10.89 1.51 27.40
N THR A 289 -11.74 1.09 28.33
CA THR A 289 -11.30 0.45 29.59
C THR A 289 -10.58 -0.87 29.34
N ARG A 290 -11.11 -1.75 28.48
CA ARG A 290 -10.42 -3.02 28.10
C ARG A 290 -9.09 -2.85 27.34
N ARG A 291 -8.76 -1.64 26.88
CA ARG A 291 -7.51 -1.36 26.16
C ARG A 291 -6.51 -0.57 27.01
N ALA A 292 -7.02 0.16 28.02
CA ALA A 292 -6.21 0.83 29.03
C ALA A 292 -5.80 -0.13 30.16
N GLU A 293 -6.67 -1.08 30.51
CA GLU A 293 -6.33 -2.28 31.26
C GLU A 293 -5.57 -3.21 30.30
N GLY A 294 -4.25 -3.08 30.28
CA GLY A 294 -3.38 -3.72 29.29
C GLY A 294 -3.77 -5.17 29.02
N ALA A 295 -4.12 -5.47 27.77
CA ALA A 295 -4.13 -6.85 27.31
C ALA A 295 -2.74 -7.43 27.62
N PRO A 296 -2.64 -8.55 28.36
CA PRO A 296 -1.35 -9.09 28.78
C PRO A 296 -0.47 -9.26 27.54
N SER A 297 0.71 -8.64 27.57
CA SER A 297 1.72 -8.80 26.54
C SER A 297 1.86 -10.30 26.26
N ARG A 298 1.63 -10.69 25.00
CA ARG A 298 1.90 -12.07 24.57
C ARG A 298 3.34 -12.38 24.98
N PRO A 299 3.61 -13.49 25.69
CA PRO A 299 4.97 -13.84 26.05
C PRO A 299 5.77 -13.96 24.76
N THR A 300 6.83 -13.17 24.67
CA THR A 300 7.84 -13.29 23.63
C THR A 300 8.45 -14.67 23.80
N LYS A 301 8.26 -15.57 22.83
CA LYS A 301 9.01 -16.82 22.81
C LYS A 301 10.49 -16.47 22.67
N VAL A 302 11.26 -16.75 23.72
CA VAL A 302 12.72 -16.81 23.69
C VAL A 302 13.13 -18.08 22.93
#